data_AF-X1CCS3-F1
#
_entry.id   AF-X1CCS3-F1
#
_cell.length_a   1.000
_cell.length_b   1.000
_cell.length_c   1.000
_cell.angle_alpha   90.00
_cell.angle_beta   90.00
_cell.angle_gamma   90.00
#
_symmetry.space_group_name_H-M   'P 1'
#
loop_
_entity.id
_entity.type
_entity.pdbx_description
1 polymer ?
#
loop_
_entity_poly.entity_id
_entity_poly.type
_entity_poly.pdbx_seq_one_letter_code
_entity_poly.pdbx_strand_id
1 'polypeptide(L)'
;DFLADNNANPLISDPIRLFHSCPISDGAAAVVLCNADIAKKYCDTPILISGIGQATDTHILYERDDLLTFKALRICSDKAYKMAKRSSQDIDVCELHDAFTILEVIQSEDLGFFKKGEGAKAAHEGLTEIGGKIPINPSGGLKARGHPLGATGVAQVV
;
A
#
# COMPACT_ATOMS: atom_id res chain seq x y z
N ASP A 1 13.11 -24.98 4.13
CA ASP A 1 12.50 -23.80 3.51
C ASP A 1 11.76 -23.03 4.60
N PHE A 2 12.22 -21.82 4.93
CA PHE A 2 11.62 -20.99 5.99
C PHE A 2 10.13 -20.74 5.75
N LEU A 3 9.72 -20.64 4.48
CA LEU A 3 8.33 -20.35 4.11
C LEU A 3 7.35 -21.48 4.51
N ALA A 4 7.84 -22.70 4.68
CA ALA A 4 7.05 -23.87 5.07
C ALA A 4 7.31 -24.36 6.50
N ASP A 5 8.16 -23.67 7.28
CA ASP A 5 8.55 -24.09 8.63
C ASP A 5 7.43 -23.80 9.64
N ASN A 6 6.80 -24.83 10.21
CA ASN A 6 5.73 -24.65 11.19
C ASN A 6 6.21 -24.17 12.57
N ASN A 7 7.50 -24.34 12.90
CA ASN A 7 8.05 -23.87 14.17
C ASN A 7 8.42 -22.38 14.10
N ALA A 8 9.03 -21.96 12.98
CA ALA A 8 9.46 -20.58 12.78
C ALA A 8 8.37 -19.69 12.12
N ASN A 9 7.55 -20.25 11.23
CA ASN A 9 6.51 -19.55 10.45
C ASN A 9 5.18 -20.34 10.47
N PRO A 10 4.54 -20.49 11.64
CA PRO A 10 3.33 -21.29 11.80
C PRO A 10 2.16 -20.80 10.93
N LEU A 11 1.24 -21.71 10.60
CA LEU A 11 -0.05 -21.38 9.99
C LEU A 11 -0.91 -20.58 10.96
N ILE A 12 -1.54 -19.52 10.45
CA ILE A 12 -2.48 -18.66 11.20
C ILE A 12 -3.91 -18.92 10.72
N SER A 13 -4.11 -18.87 9.40
CA SER A 13 -5.38 -19.17 8.74
C SER A 13 -5.06 -19.62 7.33
N ASP A 14 -5.18 -20.91 7.05
CA ASP A 14 -4.80 -21.48 5.75
C ASP A 14 -5.28 -20.62 4.55
N PRO A 15 -4.40 -20.22 3.62
CA PRO A 15 -2.96 -20.55 3.49
C PRO A 15 -1.99 -19.53 4.16
N ILE A 16 -2.51 -18.58 4.92
CA ILE A 16 -1.74 -17.49 5.57
C ILE A 16 -0.96 -18.01 6.78
N ARG A 17 0.33 -17.63 6.83
CA ARG A 17 1.29 -17.95 7.90
C ARG A 17 1.72 -16.69 8.64
N LEU A 18 2.37 -16.85 9.79
CA LEU A 18 2.79 -15.75 10.66
C LEU A 18 3.52 -14.63 9.92
N PHE A 19 4.51 -14.95 9.10
CA PHE A 19 5.29 -13.97 8.34
C PHE A 19 4.60 -13.45 7.07
N HIS A 20 3.37 -13.88 6.79
CA HIS A 20 2.49 -13.25 5.81
C HIS A 20 1.63 -12.14 6.42
N SER A 21 1.64 -11.97 7.75
CA SER A 21 0.84 -11.00 8.49
C SER A 21 1.73 -9.93 9.13
N CYS A 22 1.24 -8.69 9.20
CA CYS A 22 1.90 -7.65 9.99
C CYS A 22 1.79 -7.92 11.51
N PRO A 23 2.76 -7.48 12.32
CA PRO A 23 2.69 -7.60 13.77
C PRO A 23 1.77 -6.54 14.38
N ILE A 24 1.25 -6.83 15.58
CA ILE A 24 0.68 -5.80 16.46
C ILE A 24 1.79 -4.84 16.86
N SER A 25 1.55 -3.54 16.70
CA SER A 25 2.59 -2.52 16.83
C SER A 25 2.08 -1.28 17.55
N ASP A 26 2.92 -0.71 18.42
CA ASP A 26 2.73 0.62 18.99
C ASP A 26 3.53 1.66 18.19
N GLY A 27 2.98 2.86 18.01
CA GLY A 27 3.67 3.92 17.29
C GLY A 27 2.81 5.14 17.00
N ALA A 28 3.46 6.21 16.56
CA ALA A 28 2.84 7.46 16.16
C ALA A 28 3.53 8.02 14.92
N ALA A 29 2.78 8.75 14.09
CA ALA A 29 3.29 9.50 12.96
C ALA A 29 2.51 10.81 12.86
N ALA A 30 3.16 11.87 12.36
CA ALA A 30 2.56 13.18 12.23
C ALA A 30 3.05 13.88 10.95
N VAL A 31 2.18 14.67 10.34
CA VAL A 31 2.51 15.56 9.22
C VAL A 31 2.06 16.98 9.55
N VAL A 32 2.84 17.97 9.13
CA VAL A 32 2.46 19.38 9.22
C VAL A 32 2.04 19.85 7.84
N LEU A 33 0.76 20.20 7.70
CA LEU A 33 0.19 20.67 6.45
C LEU A 33 0.04 22.18 6.44
N CYS A 34 0.34 22.80 5.31
CA CYS A 34 0.10 24.21 5.07
C CYS A 34 -0.23 24.44 3.59
N ASN A 35 -0.68 25.65 3.25
CA ASN A 35 -0.89 26.01 1.85
C ASN A 35 0.46 26.05 1.10
N ALA A 36 0.47 25.57 -0.14
CA ALA A 36 1.66 25.52 -1.00
C ALA A 36 2.39 26.87 -1.09
N ASP A 37 1.64 27.99 -1.11
CA ASP A 37 2.19 29.35 -1.23
C ASP A 37 3.01 29.78 0.00
N ILE A 38 2.78 29.16 1.16
CA ILE A 38 3.53 29.46 2.39
C ILE A 38 4.50 28.35 2.79
N ALA A 39 4.48 27.19 2.12
CA ALA A 39 5.29 26.03 2.48
C ALA A 39 6.80 26.33 2.45
N LYS A 40 7.25 27.14 1.48
CA LYS A 40 8.65 27.59 1.37
C LYS A 40 9.15 28.44 2.54
N LYS A 41 8.26 28.94 3.41
CA LYS A 41 8.65 29.62 4.65
C LYS A 41 9.11 28.63 5.74
N TYR A 42 8.72 27.36 5.62
CA TYR A 42 8.92 26.33 6.64
C TYR A 42 9.80 25.17 6.15
N CYS A 43 9.93 24.96 4.84
CA CYS A 43 10.74 23.90 4.24
C CYS A 43 11.28 24.32 2.87
N ASP A 44 12.56 24.05 2.59
CA ASP A 44 13.20 24.34 1.29
C ASP A 44 12.63 23.49 0.15
N THR A 45 12.25 22.24 0.46
CA THR A 45 11.73 21.26 -0.52
C THR A 45 10.36 20.72 -0.07
N PRO A 46 9.30 21.52 -0.17
CA PRO A 46 7.96 21.09 0.25
C PRO A 46 7.41 20.01 -0.67
N ILE A 47 6.82 18.96 -0.10
CA ILE A 47 6.10 17.92 -0.83
C ILE A 47 4.65 18.37 -1.04
N LEU A 48 4.22 18.38 -2.31
CA LEU A 48 2.86 18.80 -2.67
C LEU A 48 1.93 17.59 -2.74
N ILE A 49 0.76 17.72 -2.13
CA ILE A 49 -0.34 16.77 -2.32
C ILE A 49 -1.02 17.10 -3.65
N SER A 50 -0.68 16.34 -4.69
CA SER A 50 -1.16 16.58 -6.07
C SER A 50 -2.57 16.04 -6.31
N GLY A 51 -2.99 15.02 -5.57
CA GLY A 51 -4.34 14.45 -5.66
C GLY A 51 -4.69 13.60 -4.45
N ILE A 52 -5.97 13.61 -4.08
CA ILE A 52 -6.55 12.77 -3.03
C ILE A 52 -7.80 12.12 -3.61
N GLY A 53 -8.04 10.87 -3.24
CA GLY A 53 -9.30 10.20 -3.48
C GLY A 53 -9.75 9.42 -2.27
N GLN A 54 -11.07 9.37 -2.07
CA GLN A 54 -11.71 8.55 -1.04
C GLN A 54 -12.90 7.80 -1.65
N ALA A 55 -13.08 6.57 -1.21
CA ALA A 55 -14.24 5.75 -1.52
C ALA A 55 -14.47 4.75 -0.37
N THR A 56 -15.67 4.19 -0.33
CA THR A 56 -16.06 3.12 0.58
C THR A 56 -16.60 1.96 -0.25
N ASP A 57 -16.52 0.75 0.31
CA ASP A 57 -17.07 -0.46 -0.29
C ASP A 57 -17.91 -1.21 0.74
N THR A 58 -18.56 -2.28 0.32
CA THR A 58 -19.28 -3.18 1.21
C THR A 58 -18.34 -3.69 2.32
N HIS A 59 -18.74 -3.44 3.57
CA HIS A 59 -17.93 -3.77 4.75
C HIS A 59 -17.76 -5.28 4.91
N ILE A 60 -18.84 -6.02 4.68
CA ILE A 60 -18.89 -7.47 4.85
C ILE A 60 -18.27 -8.15 3.63
N LEU A 61 -17.23 -8.96 3.85
CA LEU A 61 -16.44 -9.56 2.78
C LEU A 61 -17.27 -10.48 1.87
N TYR A 62 -18.15 -11.32 2.43
CA TYR A 62 -18.95 -12.29 1.65
C TYR A 62 -19.99 -11.62 0.73
N GLU A 63 -20.32 -10.35 0.97
CA GLU A 63 -21.29 -9.58 0.20
C GLU A 63 -20.63 -8.80 -0.95
N ARG A 64 -19.31 -8.92 -1.13
CA ARG A 64 -18.62 -8.29 -2.25
C ARG A 64 -18.77 -9.12 -3.52
N ASP A 65 -18.95 -8.43 -4.64
CA ASP A 65 -19.12 -9.04 -5.95
C ASP A 65 -17.88 -9.83 -6.40
N ASP A 66 -16.68 -9.36 -6.02
CA ASP A 66 -15.40 -9.97 -6.35
C ASP A 66 -14.41 -9.75 -5.19
N LEU A 67 -13.80 -10.83 -4.71
CA LEU A 67 -12.83 -10.82 -3.61
C LEU A 67 -11.39 -10.53 -4.07
N LEU A 68 -11.15 -10.58 -5.39
CA LEU A 68 -9.83 -10.38 -6.01
C LEU A 68 -9.60 -8.91 -6.43
N THR A 69 -10.46 -8.01 -5.99
CA THR A 69 -10.36 -6.57 -6.22
C THR A 69 -10.91 -5.78 -5.04
N PHE A 70 -10.33 -4.61 -4.82
CA PHE A 70 -10.85 -3.59 -3.93
C PHE A 70 -11.53 -2.50 -4.75
N LYS A 71 -12.86 -2.59 -4.90
CA LYS A 71 -13.66 -1.61 -5.65
C LYS A 71 -13.45 -0.19 -5.13
N ALA A 72 -13.41 0.00 -3.80
CA ALA A 72 -13.09 1.30 -3.21
C ALA A 72 -11.71 1.81 -3.63
N LEU A 73 -10.69 0.95 -3.65
CA LEU A 73 -9.34 1.33 -4.07
C LEU A 73 -9.31 1.82 -5.52
N ARG A 74 -9.96 1.10 -6.43
CA ARG A 74 -10.05 1.49 -7.85
C ARG A 74 -10.76 2.84 -8.02
N ILE A 75 -11.82 3.09 -7.26
CA ILE A 75 -12.55 4.36 -7.31
C ILE A 75 -11.71 5.50 -6.71
N CYS A 76 -11.05 5.28 -5.58
CA CYS A 76 -10.28 6.33 -4.93
C CYS A 76 -8.98 6.64 -5.69
N SER A 77 -8.31 5.64 -6.26
CA SER A 77 -7.12 5.84 -7.08
C SER A 77 -7.44 6.60 -8.37
N ASP A 78 -8.53 6.27 -9.05
CA ASP A 78 -8.99 7.01 -10.24
C ASP A 78 -9.27 8.49 -9.92
N LYS A 79 -9.91 8.78 -8.78
CA LYS A 79 -10.10 10.17 -8.30
C LYS A 79 -8.76 10.87 -8.04
N ALA A 80 -7.83 10.21 -7.35
CA ALA A 80 -6.52 10.77 -7.02
C ALA A 80 -5.69 11.05 -8.28
N TYR A 81 -5.62 10.08 -9.20
CA TYR A 81 -4.96 10.21 -10.50
C TYR A 81 -5.56 11.35 -11.33
N LYS A 82 -6.89 11.45 -11.42
CA LYS A 82 -7.58 12.55 -12.12
C LYS A 82 -7.27 13.92 -11.51
N MET A 83 -7.30 14.03 -10.18
CA MET A 83 -6.98 15.27 -9.47
C MET A 83 -5.52 15.68 -9.71
N ALA A 84 -4.60 14.72 -9.67
CA ALA A 84 -3.18 14.93 -9.93
C ALA A 84 -2.86 15.14 -11.43
N LYS A 85 -3.80 14.85 -12.34
CA LYS A 85 -3.58 14.74 -13.79
C LYS A 85 -2.43 13.79 -14.12
N ARG A 86 -2.41 12.63 -13.44
CA ARG A 86 -1.41 11.58 -13.57
C ARG A 86 -2.07 10.23 -13.84
N SER A 87 -1.24 9.24 -14.12
CA SER A 87 -1.58 7.83 -14.26
C SER A 87 -0.68 6.97 -13.38
N SER A 88 -0.94 5.66 -13.32
CA SER A 88 -0.06 4.71 -12.63
C SER A 88 1.36 4.65 -13.20
N GLN A 89 1.57 5.09 -14.44
CA GLN A 89 2.90 5.13 -15.07
C GLN A 89 3.73 6.35 -14.64
N ASP A 90 3.11 7.34 -14.02
CA ASP A 90 3.76 8.56 -13.52
C ASP A 90 4.22 8.44 -12.07
N ILE A 91 4.05 7.28 -11.43
CA ILE A 91 4.35 7.07 -10.02
C ILE A 91 5.74 6.46 -9.89
N ASP A 92 6.60 7.11 -9.11
CA ASP A 92 7.98 6.68 -8.91
C ASP A 92 8.15 5.71 -7.71
N VAL A 93 7.24 5.80 -6.74
CA VAL A 93 7.26 5.00 -5.50
C VAL A 93 5.85 4.87 -4.95
N CYS A 94 5.54 3.74 -4.32
CA CYS A 94 4.23 3.50 -3.73
C CYS A 94 4.32 2.85 -2.35
N GLU A 95 3.53 3.35 -1.40
CA GLU A 95 3.27 2.70 -0.11
C GLU A 95 1.85 2.14 -0.11
N LEU A 96 1.71 0.84 0.14
CA LEU A 96 0.47 0.08 0.13
C LEU A 96 0.12 -0.40 1.53
N HIS A 97 -1.15 -0.79 1.72
CA HIS A 97 -1.63 -1.32 2.99
C HIS A 97 -1.49 -2.85 3.03
N ASP A 98 -0.27 -3.35 3.18
CA ASP A 98 0.12 -4.76 3.15
C ASP A 98 0.01 -5.46 4.52
N ALA A 99 -1.10 -5.27 5.24
CA ALA A 99 -1.34 -5.94 6.53
C ALA A 99 -1.28 -7.48 6.40
N PHE A 100 -1.58 -7.99 5.20
CA PHE A 100 -1.27 -9.35 4.77
C PHE A 100 -0.66 -9.29 3.37
N THR A 101 0.28 -10.19 3.05
CA THR A 101 1.03 -10.17 1.78
C THR A 101 0.14 -10.19 0.53
N ILE A 102 -0.97 -10.93 0.55
CA ILE A 102 -1.93 -10.96 -0.57
C ILE A 102 -2.55 -9.60 -0.86
N LEU A 103 -2.68 -8.73 0.14
CA LEU A 103 -3.24 -7.40 -0.04
C LEU A 103 -2.32 -6.54 -0.92
N GLU A 104 -1.00 -6.63 -0.75
CA GLU A 104 -0.04 -5.88 -1.59
C GLU A 104 -0.21 -6.25 -3.07
N VAL A 105 -0.34 -7.56 -3.35
CA VAL A 105 -0.59 -8.08 -4.70
C VAL A 105 -1.85 -7.49 -5.30
N ILE A 106 -3.01 -7.63 -4.64
CA ILE A 106 -4.29 -7.14 -5.16
C ILE A 106 -4.26 -5.62 -5.36
N GLN A 107 -3.69 -4.89 -4.40
CA GLN A 107 -3.59 -3.43 -4.44
C GLN A 107 -2.71 -2.95 -5.61
N SER A 108 -1.57 -3.61 -5.85
CA SER A 108 -0.66 -3.28 -6.95
C SER A 108 -1.34 -3.41 -8.33
N GLU A 109 -2.26 -4.37 -8.46
CA GLU A 109 -3.05 -4.59 -9.66
C GLU A 109 -4.19 -3.57 -9.78
N ASP A 110 -4.90 -3.29 -8.69
CA ASP A 110 -6.02 -2.33 -8.66
C ASP A 110 -5.59 -0.89 -8.86
N LEU A 111 -4.35 -0.56 -8.47
CA LEU A 111 -3.72 0.73 -8.74
C LEU A 111 -3.22 0.86 -10.18
N GLY A 112 -3.23 -0.22 -10.96
CA GLY A 112 -2.87 -0.23 -12.36
C GLY A 112 -1.37 -0.31 -12.64
N PHE A 113 -0.55 -0.76 -11.68
CA PHE A 113 0.88 -1.00 -11.93
C PHE A 113 1.12 -2.30 -12.70
N PHE A 114 0.30 -3.30 -12.41
CA PHE A 114 0.32 -4.62 -13.04
C PHE A 114 -1.08 -5.02 -13.50
N LYS A 115 -1.14 -5.97 -14.44
CA LYS A 115 -2.43 -6.54 -14.87
C LYS A 115 -2.99 -7.43 -13.75
N LYS A 116 -4.31 -7.60 -13.73
CA LYS A 116 -4.97 -8.52 -12.80
C LYS A 116 -4.37 -9.94 -12.89
N GLY A 117 -4.00 -10.50 -11.74
CA GLY A 117 -3.32 -11.80 -11.61
C GLY A 117 -1.80 -11.79 -11.84
N GLU A 118 -1.19 -10.67 -12.21
CA GLU A 118 0.25 -10.59 -12.48
C GLU A 118 1.04 -9.95 -11.31
N GLY A 119 0.39 -9.44 -10.27
CA GLY A 119 1.06 -8.72 -9.18
C GLY A 119 2.04 -9.59 -8.39
N ALA A 120 1.65 -10.83 -8.07
CA ALA A 120 2.53 -11.76 -7.34
C ALA A 120 3.77 -12.15 -8.18
N LYS A 121 3.58 -12.33 -9.49
CA LYS A 121 4.68 -12.62 -10.41
C LYS A 121 5.62 -11.41 -10.52
N ALA A 122 5.07 -10.20 -10.63
CA ALA A 122 5.88 -8.99 -10.67
C ALA A 122 6.74 -8.82 -9.41
N ALA A 123 6.19 -9.11 -8.23
CA ALA A 123 6.96 -9.10 -6.99
C ALA A 123 8.07 -10.16 -7.00
N HIS A 124 7.77 -11.39 -7.45
CA HIS A 124 8.76 -12.46 -7.56
C HIS A 124 9.88 -12.17 -8.56
N GLU A 125 9.58 -11.44 -9.64
CA GLU A 125 10.55 -11.01 -10.66
C GLU A 125 11.35 -9.75 -10.25
N GLY A 126 11.15 -9.24 -9.02
CA GLY A 126 11.86 -8.07 -8.50
C GLY A 126 11.37 -6.73 -9.06
N LEU A 127 10.24 -6.69 -9.77
CA LEU A 127 9.71 -5.45 -10.36
C LEU A 127 9.25 -4.44 -9.31
N THR A 128 8.97 -4.91 -8.09
CA THR A 128 8.50 -4.10 -6.96
C THR A 128 9.61 -3.74 -5.97
N GLU A 129 10.84 -4.20 -6.20
CA GLU A 129 12.00 -3.91 -5.34
C GLU A 129 12.50 -2.46 -5.50
N ILE A 130 13.33 -2.01 -4.56
CA ILE A 130 14.06 -0.74 -4.72
C ILE A 130 14.98 -0.85 -5.94
N GLY A 131 14.79 0.02 -6.93
CA GLY A 131 15.48 -0.04 -8.23
C GLY A 131 14.77 -0.88 -9.29
N GLY A 132 13.65 -1.53 -8.94
CA GLY A 132 12.74 -2.19 -9.86
C GLY A 132 11.89 -1.21 -10.67
N LYS A 133 10.89 -1.73 -11.38
CA LYS A 133 9.97 -0.93 -12.21
C LYS A 133 9.18 0.09 -11.38
N ILE A 134 8.69 -0.33 -10.22
CA ILE A 134 7.91 0.51 -9.29
C ILE A 134 8.19 0.02 -7.86
N PRO A 135 9.10 0.67 -7.12
CA PRO A 135 9.33 0.35 -5.72
C PRO A 135 8.02 0.43 -4.92
N ILE A 136 7.59 -0.70 -4.38
CA ILE A 136 6.43 -0.82 -3.49
C ILE A 136 6.93 -1.09 -2.08
N ASN A 137 6.39 -0.35 -1.12
CA ASN A 137 6.71 -0.48 0.30
C ASN A 137 8.22 -0.44 0.62
N PRO A 138 9.00 0.53 0.10
CA PRO A 138 10.43 0.63 0.40
C PRO A 138 10.71 0.83 1.90
N SER A 139 9.72 1.27 2.68
CA SER A 139 9.80 1.34 4.15
C SER A 139 9.82 -0.03 4.86
N GLY A 140 9.58 -1.12 4.10
CA GLY A 140 9.32 -2.46 4.60
C GLY A 140 7.82 -2.79 4.70
N GLY A 141 6.94 -1.83 4.39
CA GLY A 141 5.49 -2.02 4.45
C GLY A 141 4.99 -2.27 5.87
N LEU A 142 3.68 -2.42 6.04
CA LEU A 142 3.06 -2.79 7.31
C LEU A 142 3.59 -4.13 7.80
N LYS A 143 3.87 -5.07 6.89
CA LYS A 143 4.36 -6.40 7.23
C LYS A 143 5.66 -6.37 8.04
N ALA A 144 6.64 -5.53 7.66
CA ALA A 144 7.94 -5.50 8.33
C ALA A 144 8.14 -4.28 9.24
N ARG A 145 7.65 -3.10 8.85
CA ARG A 145 7.75 -1.86 9.65
C ARG A 145 6.86 -1.91 10.89
N GLY A 146 5.72 -2.62 10.79
CA GLY A 146 4.67 -2.65 11.80
C GLY A 146 3.43 -1.85 11.41
N HIS A 147 2.32 -2.12 12.10
CA HIS A 147 1.00 -1.56 11.79
C HIS A 147 0.29 -0.96 13.02
N PRO A 148 0.75 0.20 13.57
CA PRO A 148 -0.04 0.94 14.54
C PRO A 148 -1.23 1.58 13.82
N LEU A 149 -2.42 1.01 14.00
CA LEU A 149 -3.65 1.26 13.21
C LEU A 149 -3.85 2.72 12.80
N GLY A 150 -3.94 3.64 13.77
CA GLY A 150 -4.20 5.05 13.51
C GLY A 150 -3.01 5.82 12.92
N ALA A 151 -1.79 5.33 13.08
CA ALA A 151 -0.57 6.00 12.61
C ALA A 151 -0.20 5.60 11.18
N THR A 152 -0.56 4.40 10.72
CA THR A 152 -0.11 3.85 9.44
C THR A 152 -0.39 4.76 8.25
N GLY A 153 -1.60 5.31 8.13
CA GLY A 153 -1.93 6.19 7.00
C GLY A 153 -1.06 7.45 6.95
N VAL A 154 -0.65 7.97 8.11
CA VAL A 154 0.27 9.12 8.19
C VAL A 154 1.71 8.66 7.93
N ALA A 155 2.13 7.53 8.48
CA ALA A 155 3.46 6.95 8.28
C ALA A 155 3.75 6.55 6.82
N GLN A 156 2.73 6.30 6.00
CA GLN A 156 2.88 6.05 4.56
C GLN A 156 3.20 7.33 3.76
N VAL A 157 3.00 8.52 4.34
CA VAL A 157 3.21 9.83 3.70
C VAL A 157 4.48 10.53 4.22
N VAL A 158 5.06 10.03 5.32
CA VAL A 158 6.26 10.58 5.99
C VAL A 158 7.54 9.97 5.42
#